data_AF-A0A2A3AKS0-F1
#
_entry.id   AF-A0A2A3AKS0-F1
#
_cell.length_a   1.000
_cell.length_b   1.000
_cell.length_c   1.000
_cell.angle_alpha   90.00
_cell.angle_beta   90.00
_cell.angle_gamma   90.00
#
_symmetry.space_group_name_H-M   'P 1'
#
loop_
_entity.id
_entity.type
_entity.pdbx_description
1 polymer ?
#
loop_
_entity_poly.entity_id
_entity_poly.type
_entity_poly.pdbx_seq_one_letter_code
_entity_poly.pdbx_strand_id
1 'polypeptide(L)'
;MSHTVTGETSDQPAGSNQQRGFLGRIWLFIRQVIGELKKVVAPSRRELVNYVLVVLVFVAFMMLLISLLDLGFGQVAIWLFGNGEQA
;
A
#
# COMPACT_ATOMS: atom_id res chain seq x y z
N MET A 1 -17.25 50.93 -56.29
CA MET A 1 -15.85 50.82 -55.83
C MET A 1 -15.80 49.71 -54.79
N SER A 2 -14.84 48.83 -54.98
CA SER A 2 -14.71 47.52 -54.38
C SER A 2 -14.14 47.56 -52.95
N HIS A 3 -14.17 46.37 -52.33
CA HIS A 3 -13.31 45.84 -51.25
C HIS A 3 -13.25 46.53 -49.88
N THR A 4 -13.73 45.80 -48.86
CA THR A 4 -12.80 45.27 -47.84
C THR A 4 -13.35 43.96 -47.27
N VAL A 5 -12.63 42.88 -47.53
CA VAL A 5 -12.75 41.56 -46.90
C VAL A 5 -11.94 41.59 -45.62
N THR A 6 -12.52 41.25 -44.46
CA THR A 6 -11.85 40.73 -43.24
C THR A 6 -12.96 40.24 -42.32
N GLY A 7 -13.02 39.04 -41.78
CA GLY A 7 -12.15 37.88 -41.78
C GLY A 7 -12.87 36.83 -40.93
N GLU A 8 -12.89 35.60 -41.41
CA GLU A 8 -12.71 34.38 -40.61
C GLU A 8 -13.61 34.19 -39.39
N THR A 9 -14.71 33.48 -39.61
CA THR A 9 -15.33 32.57 -38.65
C THR A 9 -14.27 31.63 -38.08
N SER A 10 -13.65 32.04 -36.98
CA SER A 10 -12.75 31.18 -36.21
C SER A 10 -13.61 30.34 -35.29
N ASP A 11 -13.80 29.08 -35.70
CA ASP A 11 -14.20 27.94 -34.89
C ASP A 11 -14.18 28.22 -33.38
N GLN A 12 -15.35 28.46 -32.83
CA GLN A 12 -15.58 28.18 -31.43
C GLN A 12 -15.79 26.67 -31.37
N PRO A 13 -14.84 25.86 -30.86
CA PRO A 13 -15.12 24.45 -30.67
C PRO A 13 -16.24 24.41 -29.65
N ALA A 14 -17.43 24.08 -30.12
CA ALA A 14 -18.55 23.70 -29.29
C ALA A 14 -18.04 22.51 -28.47
N GLY A 15 -17.55 22.81 -27.26
CA GLY A 15 -17.20 21.83 -26.26
C GLY A 15 -18.46 21.03 -26.02
N SER A 16 -18.54 19.88 -26.69
CA SER A 16 -19.68 19.00 -26.65
C SER A 16 -19.91 18.68 -25.18
N ASN A 17 -21.01 19.24 -24.67
CA ASN A 17 -21.61 18.86 -23.41
C ASN A 17 -22.20 17.46 -23.59
N GLN A 18 -21.33 16.50 -23.91
CA GLN A 18 -21.64 15.09 -23.92
C GLN A 18 -21.84 14.76 -22.44
N GLN A 19 -23.11 14.69 -22.05
CA GLN A 19 -23.58 14.18 -20.78
C GLN A 19 -22.66 13.02 -20.38
N ARG A 20 -21.79 13.24 -19.39
CA ARG A 20 -20.79 12.26 -18.99
C ARG A 20 -21.56 11.02 -18.52
N GLY A 21 -21.68 10.03 -19.39
CA GLY A 21 -22.33 8.75 -19.08
C GLY A 21 -21.65 8.07 -17.90
N PHE A 22 -22.21 6.97 -17.41
CA PHE A 22 -21.67 6.21 -16.27
C PHE A 22 -20.14 5.99 -16.35
N LEU A 23 -19.63 5.66 -17.54
CA LEU A 23 -18.20 5.50 -17.81
C LEU A 23 -17.39 6.80 -17.65
N GLY A 24 -17.93 7.94 -18.06
CA GLY A 24 -17.29 9.25 -17.87
C GLY A 24 -17.22 9.68 -16.40
N ARG A 25 -18.16 9.20 -15.57
CA ARG A 25 -18.16 9.44 -14.11
C ARG A 25 -17.09 8.58 -13.41
N ILE A 26 -16.94 7.31 -13.83
CA ILE A 26 -15.86 6.43 -13.36
C ILE A 26 -14.49 7.02 -13.71
N TRP A 27 -14.31 7.53 -14.94
CA TRP A 27 -13.05 8.13 -15.36
C TRP A 27 -12.68 9.35 -14.50
N LEU A 28 -13.66 10.20 -14.17
CA LEU A 28 -13.46 11.35 -13.30
C LEU A 28 -13.06 10.92 -11.87
N PHE A 29 -13.70 9.87 -11.34
CA PHE A 29 -13.37 9.31 -10.03
C PHE A 29 -11.94 8.76 -9.97
N ILE A 30 -11.51 7.96 -10.95
CA ILE A 30 -10.13 7.45 -11.01
C ILE A 30 -9.12 8.60 -11.05
N ARG A 31 -9.41 9.65 -11.83
CA ARG A 31 -8.55 10.84 -11.90
C ARG A 31 -8.46 11.57 -10.55
N GLN A 32 -9.54 11.61 -9.78
CA GLN A 32 -9.57 12.16 -8.42
C GLN A 32 -8.77 11.29 -7.45
N VAL A 33 -8.96 9.96 -7.47
CA VAL A 33 -8.21 9.02 -6.63
C VAL A 33 -6.71 9.15 -6.85
N ILE A 34 -6.24 9.21 -8.10
CA ILE A 34 -4.81 9.42 -8.40
C ILE A 34 -4.32 10.76 -7.83
N GLY A 35 -5.16 11.81 -7.89
CA GLY A 35 -4.87 13.10 -7.27
C GLY A 35 -4.72 13.02 -5.75
N GLU A 36 -5.55 12.23 -5.09
CA GLU A 36 -5.51 12.03 -3.64
C GLU A 36 -4.36 11.10 -3.22
N LEU A 37 -4.06 10.06 -4.01
CA LEU A 37 -2.92 9.17 -3.76
C LEU A 37 -1.58 9.91 -3.86
N LYS A 38 -1.47 10.94 -4.70
CA LYS A 38 -0.28 11.81 -4.73
C LYS A 38 -0.08 12.64 -3.44
N LYS A 39 -1.13 12.80 -2.63
CA LYS A 39 -1.05 13.45 -1.31
C LYS A 39 -0.62 12.49 -0.21
N VAL A 40 -0.58 11.19 -0.50
CA VAL A 40 -0.01 10.22 0.42
C VAL A 40 1.49 10.44 0.43
N VAL A 41 1.97 11.08 1.49
CA VAL A 41 3.40 11.26 1.75
C VAL A 41 4.04 9.89 1.92
N ALA A 42 4.87 9.51 0.97
CA ALA A 42 5.69 8.32 1.10
C ALA A 42 6.72 8.55 2.22
N PRO A 43 6.92 7.56 3.11
CA PRO A 43 7.85 7.70 4.23
C PRO A 43 9.27 7.93 3.71
N SER A 44 10.07 8.66 4.48
CA SER A 44 11.48 8.85 4.15
C SER A 44 12.22 7.50 4.18
N ARG A 45 13.32 7.37 3.43
CA ARG A 45 14.13 6.13 3.42
C ARG A 45 14.58 5.72 4.84
N ARG A 46 14.78 6.68 5.74
CA ARG A 46 15.17 6.45 7.13
C ARG A 46 14.04 5.85 7.95
N GLU A 47 12.81 6.34 7.78
CA GLU A 47 11.63 5.76 8.44
C GLU A 47 11.41 4.31 8.00
N LEU A 48 11.54 4.04 6.70
CA LEU A 48 11.39 2.68 6.18
C LEU A 48 12.40 1.71 6.81
N VAL A 49 13.67 2.12 6.91
CA VAL A 49 14.70 1.30 7.56
C VAL A 49 14.39 1.08 9.03
N ASN A 50 13.92 2.10 9.76
CA ASN A 50 13.52 1.94 11.15
C ASN A 50 12.36 0.96 11.30
N TYR A 51 11.33 1.02 10.44
CA TYR A 51 10.22 0.08 10.49
C TYR A 51 10.69 -1.36 10.25
N VAL A 52 11.53 -1.58 9.24
CA VAL A 52 12.10 -2.90 8.97
C VAL A 52 12.97 -3.38 10.14
N LEU A 53 13.79 -2.50 10.72
CA LEU A 53 14.67 -2.84 11.84
C LEU A 53 13.86 -3.24 13.08
N VAL A 54 12.82 -2.49 13.44
CA VAL A 54 11.94 -2.81 14.57
C VAL A 54 11.32 -4.20 14.38
N VAL A 55 10.83 -4.50 13.17
CA VAL A 55 10.27 -5.83 12.87
C VAL A 55 11.33 -6.93 12.98
N LEU A 56 12.54 -6.71 12.45
CA LEU A 56 13.63 -7.69 12.55
C LEU A 56 14.02 -7.98 14.01
N VAL A 57 14.14 -6.94 14.84
CA VAL A 57 14.43 -7.10 16.28
C VAL A 57 13.31 -7.85 16.98
N PHE A 58 12.05 -7.51 16.68
CA PHE A 58 10.89 -8.19 17.25
C PHE A 58 10.85 -9.69 16.88
N VAL A 59 11.08 -10.03 15.61
CA VAL A 59 11.13 -11.42 15.15
C VAL A 59 12.28 -12.18 15.81
N ALA A 60 13.48 -11.58 15.89
CA ALA A 60 14.63 -12.17 16.56
C ALA A 60 14.35 -12.43 18.05
N PHE A 61 13.68 -11.49 18.73
CA PHE A 61 13.25 -11.66 20.12
C PHE A 61 12.27 -12.83 20.27
N MET A 62 11.25 -12.91 19.41
CA MET A 62 10.29 -14.02 19.44
C MET A 62 10.95 -15.37 19.17
N MET A 63 11.90 -15.44 18.22
CA MET A 63 12.68 -16.66 17.98
C MET A 63 13.44 -17.09 19.24
N LEU A 64 14.09 -16.15 19.93
CA LEU A 64 14.82 -16.43 21.16
C LEU A 64 13.88 -16.92 22.27
N LEU A 65 12.76 -16.21 22.49
CA LEU A 65 11.76 -16.56 23.49
C LEU A 65 11.20 -17.97 23.23
N ILE A 66 10.76 -18.24 22.00
CA ILE A 66 10.21 -19.55 21.62
C ILE A 66 11.28 -20.63 21.81
N SER A 67 12.52 -20.41 21.33
CA SER A 67 13.61 -21.37 21.51
C SER A 67 13.87 -21.68 22.98
N LEU A 68 13.83 -20.66 23.84
CA LEU A 68 14.05 -20.84 25.28
C LEU A 68 12.91 -21.64 25.92
N LEU A 69 11.67 -21.35 25.54
CA LEU A 69 10.50 -22.11 25.98
C LEU A 69 10.56 -23.56 25.47
N ASP A 70 10.91 -23.79 24.20
CA ASP A 70 11.03 -25.13 23.62
C ASP A 70 12.07 -25.97 24.38
N LEU A 71 13.22 -25.38 24.71
CA LEU A 71 14.24 -26.04 25.53
C LEU A 71 13.75 -26.29 26.97
N GLY A 72 13.09 -25.31 27.58
CA GLY A 72 12.56 -25.43 28.94
C GLY A 72 11.49 -26.52 29.04
N PHE A 73 10.50 -26.50 28.15
CA PHE A 73 9.44 -27.50 28.10
C PHE A 73 9.96 -28.86 27.67
N GLY A 74 10.92 -28.93 26.74
CA GLY A 74 11.58 -30.18 26.37
C GLY A 74 12.26 -30.85 27.57
N GLN A 75 13.00 -30.09 28.37
CA GLN A 75 13.64 -30.63 29.57
C GLN A 75 12.62 -31.09 30.61
N VAL A 76 11.54 -30.32 30.82
CA VAL A 76 10.44 -30.69 31.72
C VAL A 76 9.73 -31.95 31.23
N ALA A 77 9.49 -32.08 29.93
CA ALA A 77 8.86 -33.26 29.33
C ALA A 77 9.73 -34.51 29.50
N ILE A 78 11.04 -34.40 29.28
CA ILE A 78 11.98 -35.50 29.54
C ILE A 78 11.97 -35.88 31.03
N TRP A 79 11.92 -34.91 31.93
CA TRP A 79 11.85 -35.20 33.37
C TRP A 79 10.53 -35.88 33.78
N LEU A 80 9.40 -35.45 33.21
CA LEU A 80 8.08 -36.01 33.52
C LEU A 80 7.83 -37.39 32.90
N PHE A 81 8.28 -37.60 31.65
CA PHE A 81 7.93 -38.78 30.87
C PHE A 81 9.12 -39.71 30.57
N GLY A 82 10.36 -39.25 30.71
CA GLY A 82 11.57 -40.04 30.46
C GLY A 82 11.79 -41.17 31.47
N ASN A 83 11.08 -41.15 32.60
CA ASN A 83 11.11 -42.21 33.60
C ASN A 83 9.93 -43.19 33.45
N GLY A 84 9.04 -42.99 32.47
CA GLY A 84 7.75 -43.68 32.37
C GLY A 84 7.66 -44.81 31.33
N GLU A 85 8.59 -44.94 30.39
CA GLU A 85 8.63 -46.04 29.40
C GLU A 85 9.58 -47.17 29.83
N GLN A 86 9.35 -47.69 31.04
CA GLN A 86 9.87 -48.99 31.46
C GLN A 86 8.65 -49.86 31.80
N ALA A 87 7.90 -50.26 30.78
CA ALA A 87 6.84 -51.27 30.83
C ALA A 87 6.80 -52.02 29.51
#